data_AF-A0A2I2YZR6-F1
#
_entry.id   AF-A0A2I2YZR6-F1
#
_cell.length_a   1.000
_cell.length_b   1.000
_cell.length_c   1.000
_cell.angle_alpha   90.00
_cell.angle_beta   90.00
_cell.angle_gamma   90.00
#
_symmetry.space_group_name_H-M   'P 1'
#
loop_
_entity.id
_entity.type
_entity.pdbx_description
1 polymer ?
#
loop_
_entity_poly.entity_id
_entity_poly.type
_entity_poly.pdbx_seq_one_letter_code
_entity_poly.pdbx_strand_id
1 'polypeptide(L)'
;MAGNKGRGGCAAHTFNTEAIGFSKGKKLPYVVLKPPPLFPDADYKSVPLKTEDEECMLALKQELRETMKRMPYFIETPEERQDIERYSKRYMKTPKTYIGEKTVSTIHVAKKVRYLYAEE
;
A
#
# COMPACT_ATOMS: atom_id res chain seq x y z
N MET A 1 48.77 -41.86 -28.71
CA MET A 1 47.29 -41.89 -28.74
C MET A 1 46.81 -42.25 -27.33
N ALA A 2 46.47 -41.27 -26.50
CA ALA A 2 45.93 -41.49 -25.16
C ALA A 2 44.42 -41.24 -25.21
N GLY A 3 43.64 -42.24 -24.77
CA GLY A 3 42.21 -42.36 -24.99
C GLY A 3 41.36 -41.29 -24.29
N ASN A 4 40.41 -40.76 -25.05
CA ASN A 4 39.27 -40.01 -24.56
C ASN A 4 38.28 -40.91 -23.80
N LYS A 5 37.46 -40.27 -22.94
CA LYS A 5 35.99 -40.45 -22.78
C LYS A 5 35.49 -41.09 -21.48
N GLY A 6 34.71 -40.32 -20.71
CA GLY A 6 33.61 -40.83 -19.87
C GLY A 6 33.53 -40.21 -18.45
N ARG A 7 33.17 -38.94 -18.28
CA ARG A 7 31.80 -38.49 -17.94
C ARG A 7 31.11 -39.31 -16.82
N GLY A 8 31.61 -39.26 -15.60
CA GLY A 8 30.87 -39.60 -14.38
C GLY A 8 30.23 -38.34 -13.80
N GLY A 9 29.08 -37.94 -14.34
CA GLY A 9 28.39 -36.69 -13.98
C GLY A 9 27.89 -36.70 -12.54
N CYS A 10 28.29 -35.67 -11.78
CA CYS A 10 27.78 -35.38 -10.45
C CYS A 10 26.24 -35.37 -10.47
N ALA A 11 25.60 -36.26 -9.71
CA ALA A 11 24.20 -36.09 -9.36
C ALA A 11 24.10 -34.85 -8.46
N ALA A 12 23.72 -33.72 -9.05
CA ALA A 12 23.80 -32.39 -8.41
C ALA A 12 22.72 -32.14 -7.33
N HIS A 13 21.86 -33.11 -7.04
CA HIS A 13 20.69 -32.95 -6.16
C HIS A 13 20.62 -34.05 -5.10
N THR A 14 20.25 -33.68 -3.88
CA THR A 14 20.12 -34.59 -2.72
C THR A 14 18.82 -35.41 -2.71
N PHE A 15 17.93 -35.17 -3.67
CA PHE A 15 16.62 -35.81 -3.79
C PHE A 15 16.48 -36.57 -5.12
N ASN A 16 15.54 -37.51 -5.19
CA ASN A 16 15.27 -38.30 -6.39
C ASN A 16 14.54 -37.46 -7.46
N THR A 17 15.22 -37.14 -8.56
CA THR A 17 14.64 -36.38 -9.68
C THR A 17 13.57 -37.15 -10.46
N GLU A 18 13.64 -38.48 -10.49
CA GLU A 18 12.68 -39.32 -11.20
C GLU A 18 11.32 -39.38 -10.48
N ALA A 19 11.33 -39.32 -9.15
CA ALA A 19 10.11 -39.21 -8.34
C ALA A 19 9.35 -37.89 -8.57
N ILE A 20 10.06 -36.84 -9.00
CA ILE A 20 9.48 -35.54 -9.38
C ILE A 20 8.99 -35.55 -10.84
N GLY A 21 9.30 -36.61 -11.60
CA GLY A 21 8.87 -36.77 -12.99
C GLY A 21 9.93 -36.42 -14.04
N PHE A 22 11.16 -36.07 -13.63
CA PHE A 22 12.28 -35.90 -14.55
C PHE A 22 12.96 -37.25 -14.78
N SER A 23 12.64 -37.92 -15.88
CA SER A 23 13.38 -39.13 -16.26
C SER A 23 14.77 -38.78 -16.81
N LYS A 24 15.72 -39.69 -16.64
CA LYS A 24 17.10 -39.57 -17.11
C LYS A 24 17.15 -39.11 -18.58
N GLY A 25 17.82 -37.99 -18.83
CA GLY A 25 17.97 -37.40 -20.18
C GLY A 25 16.83 -36.50 -20.65
N LYS A 26 15.78 -36.28 -19.85
CA LYS A 26 14.74 -35.27 -20.17
C LYS A 26 15.23 -33.85 -19.92
N LYS A 27 14.66 -32.90 -20.65
CA LYS A 27 15.00 -31.47 -20.61
C LYS A 27 14.64 -30.89 -19.24
N LEU A 28 15.66 -30.63 -18.42
CA LEU A 28 15.52 -29.89 -17.17
C LEU A 28 15.11 -28.44 -17.45
N PRO A 29 14.43 -27.76 -16.51
CA PRO A 29 14.11 -26.34 -16.67
C PRO A 29 15.40 -25.54 -16.88
N TYR A 30 15.29 -24.50 -17.70
CA TYR A 30 16.43 -23.65 -18.02
C TYR A 30 16.93 -22.93 -16.76
N VAL A 31 18.25 -22.84 -16.61
CA VAL A 31 18.87 -22.10 -15.50
C VAL A 31 18.73 -20.62 -15.79
N VAL A 32 17.94 -19.93 -14.97
CA VAL A 32 17.73 -18.48 -15.08
C VAL A 32 19.02 -17.76 -14.66
N LEU A 33 19.71 -17.14 -15.62
CA LEU A 33 21.00 -16.46 -15.41
C LEU A 33 20.88 -15.06 -14.80
N LYS A 34 19.71 -14.42 -14.94
CA LYS A 34 19.43 -13.08 -14.44
C LYS A 34 18.07 -13.05 -13.76
N PRO A 35 17.91 -12.32 -12.64
CA PRO A 35 16.60 -12.18 -12.03
C PRO A 35 15.61 -11.55 -13.02
N PRO A 36 14.32 -11.92 -12.95
CA PRO A 36 13.28 -11.24 -13.71
C PRO A 36 13.27 -9.73 -13.43
N PRO A 37 12.84 -8.90 -14.40
CA PRO A 37 12.74 -7.46 -14.19
C PRO A 37 11.69 -7.13 -13.11
N LEU A 38 11.85 -5.98 -12.45
CA LEU A 38 10.94 -5.51 -11.40
C LEU A 38 9.50 -5.30 -11.91
N PHE A 39 9.37 -4.90 -13.18
CA PHE A 39 8.09 -4.70 -13.86
C PHE A 39 8.06 -5.58 -15.11
N PRO A 40 7.40 -6.74 -15.09
CA PRO A 40 7.19 -7.55 -16.28
C PRO A 40 6.23 -6.83 -17.24
N ASP A 41 6.37 -7.10 -18.54
CA ASP A 41 5.44 -6.58 -19.53
C ASP A 41 4.06 -7.20 -19.34
N ALA A 42 3.04 -6.35 -19.27
CA ALA A 42 1.64 -6.77 -19.24
C ALA A 42 1.11 -6.96 -20.66
N ASP A 43 0.39 -8.06 -20.90
CA ASP A 43 -0.20 -8.39 -22.19
C ASP A 43 -1.22 -7.35 -22.68
N TYR A 44 -1.86 -6.63 -21.75
CA TYR A 44 -2.90 -5.64 -22.04
C TYR A 44 -2.63 -4.32 -21.31
N LYS A 45 -3.04 -3.22 -21.95
CA LYS A 45 -3.03 -1.88 -21.34
C LYS A 45 -4.40 -1.60 -20.69
N SER A 46 -4.40 -0.72 -19.70
CA SER A 46 -5.64 -0.25 -19.05
C SER A 46 -6.52 0.52 -20.04
N VAL A 47 -7.84 0.45 -19.82
CA VAL A 47 -8.83 1.19 -20.63
C VAL A 47 -8.64 2.71 -20.46
N PRO A 48 -8.66 3.51 -21.56
CA PRO A 48 -8.59 4.97 -21.47
C PRO A 48 -9.77 5.57 -20.69
N LEU A 49 -9.50 6.66 -19.97
CA LEU A 49 -10.53 7.39 -19.23
C LEU A 49 -11.43 8.17 -20.20
N LYS A 50 -12.72 8.26 -19.89
CA LYS A 50 -13.68 9.09 -20.62
C LYS A 50 -13.54 10.54 -20.14
N THR A 51 -13.47 11.50 -21.05
CA THR A 51 -13.22 12.91 -20.71
C THR A 51 -14.52 13.70 -20.54
N GLU A 52 -15.45 13.62 -21.50
CA GLU A 52 -16.56 14.58 -21.59
C GLU A 52 -17.62 14.44 -20.47
N ASP A 53 -18.01 13.22 -20.11
CA ASP A 53 -19.07 12.98 -19.13
C ASP A 53 -18.60 13.07 -17.65
N GLU A 54 -17.28 13.03 -17.41
CA GLU A 54 -16.70 12.88 -16.07
C GLU A 54 -15.98 14.14 -15.56
N GLU A 55 -15.77 15.14 -16.41
CA GLU A 55 -15.08 16.40 -16.06
C GLU A 55 -15.72 17.14 -14.87
N CYS A 56 -17.05 17.22 -14.83
CA CYS A 56 -17.79 17.85 -13.73
C CYS A 56 -17.53 17.15 -12.39
N MET A 57 -17.55 15.81 -12.39
CA MET A 57 -17.31 15.01 -11.19
C MET A 57 -15.86 15.08 -10.73
N LEU A 58 -14.92 15.20 -11.67
CA LEU A 58 -13.50 15.39 -11.36
C LEU A 58 -13.24 16.74 -10.69
N ALA A 59 -13.83 17.82 -11.20
CA ALA A 59 -13.76 19.15 -10.58
C ALA A 59 -14.37 19.12 -9.17
N LEU A 60 -15.58 18.58 -9.04
CA LEU A 60 -16.27 18.47 -7.75
C LEU A 60 -15.46 17.65 -6.72
N LYS A 61 -14.82 16.56 -7.16
CA LYS A 61 -13.97 15.73 -6.29
C LYS A 61 -12.77 16.51 -5.76
N GLN A 62 -12.18 17.39 -6.56
CA GLN A 62 -11.07 18.25 -6.14
C GLN A 62 -11.55 19.28 -5.12
N GLU A 63 -12.66 19.97 -5.40
CA GLU A 63 -13.27 20.93 -4.47
C GLU A 63 -13.65 20.27 -3.14
N LEU A 64 -14.24 19.07 -3.18
CA LEU A 64 -14.60 18.32 -1.98
C LEU A 64 -13.37 18.01 -1.12
N ARG A 65 -12.25 17.63 -1.75
CA ARG A 65 -10.99 17.38 -1.03
C ARG A 65 -10.50 18.62 -0.28
N GLU A 66 -10.60 19.79 -0.90
CA GLU A 66 -10.16 21.05 -0.28
C GLU A 66 -11.10 21.50 0.84
N THR A 67 -12.41 21.41 0.59
CA THR A 67 -13.43 21.78 1.58
C THR A 67 -13.39 20.88 2.80
N MET A 68 -13.28 19.56 2.63
CA MET A 68 -13.21 18.60 3.75
C MET A 68 -11.99 18.83 4.64
N LYS A 69 -10.84 19.23 4.09
CA LYS A 69 -9.64 19.57 4.88
C LYS A 69 -9.82 20.81 5.76
N ARG A 70 -10.70 21.73 5.37
CA ARG A 70 -11.03 22.94 6.14
C ARG A 70 -12.16 22.71 7.14
N MET A 71 -12.85 21.58 7.08
CA MET A 71 -13.94 21.26 8.00
C MET A 71 -13.41 20.87 9.38
N PRO A 72 -14.18 21.11 10.47
CA PRO A 72 -13.79 20.75 11.83
C PRO A 72 -13.73 19.23 12.07
N TYR A 73 -14.21 18.43 11.12
CA TYR A 73 -14.11 16.96 11.14
C TYR A 73 -12.73 16.45 10.70
N PHE A 74 -11.89 17.31 10.10
CA PHE A 74 -10.53 16.97 9.75
C PHE A 74 -9.63 17.08 10.99
N ILE A 75 -9.43 15.95 11.66
CA ILE A 75 -8.57 15.85 12.85
C ILE A 75 -7.11 15.81 12.38
N GLU A 76 -6.40 16.91 12.58
CA GLU A 76 -4.96 17.00 12.36
C GLU A 76 -4.19 16.19 13.40
N THR A 77 -3.04 15.64 13.00
CA THR A 77 -2.13 14.99 13.94
C THR A 77 -1.63 16.02 14.96
N PRO A 78 -1.61 15.68 16.27
CA PRO A 78 -1.13 16.62 17.28
C PRO A 78 0.35 16.93 17.02
N GLU A 79 0.71 18.21 17.13
CA GLU A 79 2.11 18.63 16.99
C GLU A 79 2.93 17.99 18.11
N GLU A 80 4.09 17.44 17.75
CA GLU A 80 5.02 16.87 18.72
C GLU A 80 5.50 17.97 19.69
N ARG A 81 5.75 17.59 20.95
CA ARG A 81 6.21 18.52 21.96
C ARG A 81 7.55 19.08 21.53
N GLN A 82 7.58 20.35 21.14
CA GLN A 82 8.84 21.01 20.84
C GLN A 82 9.68 21.15 22.11
N ASP A 83 10.96 20.77 22.03
CA ASP A 83 11.91 20.79 23.16
C ASP A 83 12.17 22.19 23.73
N ILE A 84 11.91 23.24 22.94
CA ILE A 84 12.24 24.63 23.27
C ILE A 84 10.98 25.50 23.17
N GLU A 85 10.68 26.23 24.25
CA GLU A 85 9.66 27.27 24.24
C GLU A 85 10.22 28.57 23.64
N ARG A 86 9.59 29.06 22.56
CA ARG A 86 10.01 30.28 21.87
C ARG A 86 8.90 31.32 21.95
N TYR A 87 9.26 32.57 22.25
CA TYR A 87 8.30 33.68 22.33
C TYR A 87 7.53 33.91 21.02
N SER A 88 8.13 33.57 19.86
CA SER A 88 7.49 33.62 18.55
C SER A 88 6.22 32.77 18.44
N LYS A 89 6.07 31.73 19.28
CA LYS A 89 4.84 30.90 19.34
C LYS A 89 3.58 31.70 19.63
N ARG A 90 3.70 32.85 20.31
CA ARG A 90 2.55 33.72 20.59
C ARG A 90 1.90 34.28 19.31
N TYR A 91 2.68 34.43 18.24
CA TYR A 91 2.22 34.99 16.96
C TYR A 91 2.06 33.94 15.86
N MET A 92 2.63 32.75 16.03
CA MET A 92 2.55 31.64 15.07
C MET A 92 1.33 30.73 15.27
N LYS A 93 0.57 30.91 16.36
CA LYS A 93 -0.69 30.20 16.56
C LYS A 93 -1.67 30.64 15.49
N THR A 94 -1.81 29.85 14.43
CA THR A 94 -2.89 30.01 13.47
C THR A 94 -4.20 29.76 14.21
N PRO A 95 -5.08 30.77 14.37
CA PRO A 95 -6.40 30.51 14.91
C PRO A 95 -7.07 29.53 13.94
N LYS A 96 -7.46 28.35 14.42
CA LYS A 96 -8.31 27.46 13.64
C LYS A 96 -9.56 28.28 13.32
N THR A 97 -9.74 28.63 12.05
CA THR A 97 -10.87 29.46 11.59
C THR A 97 -12.13 28.80 12.10
N TYR A 98 -12.79 29.49 13.03
CA TYR A 98 -13.94 29.04 13.82
C TYR A 98 -15.11 28.62 12.93
N ILE A 99 -15.07 27.42 12.38
CA ILE A 99 -16.28 26.61 12.25
C ILE A 99 -16.36 25.93 13.60
N GLY A 100 -17.07 26.56 14.55
CA GLY A 100 -17.00 26.29 16.00
C GLY A 100 -16.88 24.80 16.36
N GLU A 101 -16.17 24.51 17.45
CA GLU A 101 -16.03 23.17 18.00
C GLU A 101 -17.38 22.45 17.96
N LYS A 102 -17.51 21.48 17.04
CA LYS A 102 -18.74 20.72 16.88
C LYS A 102 -18.82 19.77 18.08
N THR A 103 -19.66 20.10 19.05
CA THR A 103 -19.94 19.21 20.17
C THR A 103 -20.69 17.99 19.65
N VAL A 104 -20.17 16.80 19.96
CA VAL A 104 -20.86 15.54 19.63
C VAL A 104 -22.04 15.34 20.59
N SER A 105 -23.15 14.78 20.10
CA SER A 105 -24.25 14.39 20.99
C SER A 105 -23.81 13.26 21.92
N THR A 106 -23.56 13.61 23.18
CA THR A 106 -23.09 12.69 24.23
C THR A 106 -24.07 11.54 24.48
N ILE A 107 -25.38 11.78 24.37
CA ILE A 107 -26.41 10.75 24.54
C ILE A 107 -26.29 9.65 23.47
N HIS A 108 -26.10 10.03 22.20
CA HIS A 108 -26.00 9.06 21.10
C HIS A 108 -24.68 8.27 21.18
N VAL A 109 -23.58 8.94 21.53
CA VAL A 109 -22.28 8.29 21.73
C VAL A 109 -22.34 7.32 22.92
N ALA A 110 -22.84 7.75 24.07
CA ALA A 110 -22.92 6.92 25.27
C ALA A 110 -23.85 5.70 25.06
N LYS A 111 -24.98 5.88 24.36
CA LYS A 111 -25.84 4.75 23.96
C LYS A 111 -25.06 3.76 23.09
N LYS A 112 -24.36 4.23 22.06
CA LYS A 112 -23.58 3.35 21.16
C LYS A 112 -22.45 2.61 21.88
N VAL A 113 -21.74 3.27 22.79
CA VAL A 113 -20.70 2.64 23.63
C VAL A 113 -21.32 1.56 24.52
N ARG A 114 -22.44 1.83 25.21
CA ARG A 114 -23.10 0.80 26.03
C ARG A 114 -23.52 -0.43 25.23
N TYR A 115 -24.07 -0.28 24.03
CA TYR A 115 -24.44 -1.43 23.20
C TYR A 115 -23.23 -2.26 22.75
N LEU A 116 -22.09 -1.63 22.47
CA LEU A 116 -20.88 -2.32 22.01
C LEU A 116 -20.12 -3.09 23.11
N TYR A 117 -20.33 -2.73 24.38
CA TYR A 117 -19.64 -3.33 25.53
C TYR A 117 -20.60 -4.02 26.53
N ALA A 118 -21.85 -4.27 26.13
CA ALA A 118 -22.84 -4.98 26.94
C ALA A 118 -23.08 -6.44 26.48
N GLU A 119 -22.22 -6.97 25.60
CA GLU A 119 -22.23 -8.38 25.17
C GLU A 119 -21.07 -9.20 25.77
N GLU A 120 -20.61 -8.87 26.98
CA GLU A 120 -19.74 -9.74 27.81
C GLU A 120 -20.40 -10.08 29.15
#